data_AF-A0A100JTI5-F1
#
_entry.id   AF-A0A100JTI5-F1
#
_cell.length_a   1.000
_cell.length_b   1.000
_cell.length_c   1.000
_cell.angle_alpha   90.00
_cell.angle_beta   90.00
_cell.angle_gamma   90.00
#
_symmetry.space_group_name_H-M   'P 1'
#
loop_
_entity.id
_entity.type
_entity.pdbx_description
1 polymer ?
#
loop_
_entity_poly.entity_id
_entity_poly.type
_entity_poly.pdbx_seq_one_letter_code
_entity_poly.pdbx_strand_id
1 'polypeptide(L)'
;MVVLPGTLRARGPEETWQALAPYLPGFGITRVARLTGLDCIGLPVWTAIRPGSLTLATSQGKGLTDGLARLSAVMEAIELWHVEQPLPIAATGPAAEVSPDCPVADLPLTVPHSADALARIVWEWTPGTHLISGEPAVVPVDLVRRRAQRPEWAPDLLRATSTGLACGSTRDEALLHALYEVVERDVLYRDGWSGGRNRMLIAPHTVTDPDARHVINRILDAGMGLELFLVDGPYGLPVCVAYLWSEDHPQVFAGGGCHAGPGIAATRALTEAAQSRAAVIAGTRDDLPSDRPDCCSLPHRPATPRAQMPWPQATAHFPPPPGGFTGHIEEVAERIEIVTGHDPVVLDLSAPGLPVHTVQALCPGTRTRIRRAMPR
;
A
#
# COMPACT_ATOMS: atom_id res chain seq x y z
N MET A 1 17.27 -13.92 -0.79
CA MET A 1 16.81 -12.52 -0.72
C MET A 1 17.91 -11.63 -1.25
N VAL A 2 17.53 -10.59 -2.00
CA VAL A 2 18.45 -9.60 -2.57
C VAL A 2 18.09 -8.25 -1.97
N VAL A 3 19.04 -7.62 -1.30
CA VAL A 3 18.92 -6.23 -0.85
C VAL A 3 19.18 -5.33 -2.05
N LEU A 4 18.21 -4.51 -2.39
CA LEU A 4 18.28 -3.54 -3.48
C LEU A 4 18.10 -2.13 -2.90
N PRO A 5 18.47 -1.06 -3.64
CA PRO A 5 18.31 0.30 -3.15
C PRO A 5 16.88 0.59 -2.69
N GLY A 6 16.72 0.84 -1.38
CA GLY A 6 15.46 1.11 -0.70
C GLY A 6 14.44 -0.02 -0.69
N THR A 7 14.83 -1.28 -0.95
CA THR A 7 13.88 -2.39 -0.98
C THR A 7 14.53 -3.78 -0.82
N LEU A 8 13.69 -4.78 -0.54
CA LEU A 8 14.09 -6.17 -0.35
C LEU A 8 13.27 -7.05 -1.29
N ARG A 9 13.95 -7.86 -2.11
CA ARG A 9 13.31 -8.65 -3.19
C ARG A 9 13.79 -10.08 -3.23
N ALA A 10 13.03 -10.97 -3.87
CA ALA A 10 13.45 -12.35 -4.06
C ALA A 10 14.57 -12.49 -5.10
N ARG A 11 14.55 -11.64 -6.14
CA ARG A 11 15.50 -11.63 -7.25
C ARG A 11 15.75 -10.22 -7.81
N GLY A 12 16.69 -10.08 -8.73
CA GLY A 12 17.08 -8.79 -9.32
C GLY A 12 16.00 -8.18 -10.22
N PRO A 13 16.04 -6.85 -10.44
CA PRO A 13 15.03 -6.16 -11.24
C PRO A 13 15.10 -6.56 -12.72
N GLU A 14 16.29 -6.72 -13.29
CA GLU A 14 16.43 -7.11 -14.70
C GLU A 14 15.92 -8.53 -14.94
N GLU A 15 16.26 -9.47 -14.07
CA GLU A 15 15.77 -10.85 -14.11
C GLU A 15 14.24 -10.92 -13.99
N THR A 16 13.67 -10.14 -13.05
CA THR A 16 12.21 -10.04 -12.90
C THR A 16 11.56 -9.47 -14.15
N TRP A 17 12.16 -8.44 -14.74
CA TRP A 17 11.66 -7.82 -15.97
C TRP A 17 11.66 -8.79 -17.15
N GLN A 18 12.76 -9.51 -17.36
CA GLN A 18 12.89 -10.50 -18.44
C GLN A 18 11.86 -11.63 -18.33
N ALA A 19 11.61 -12.11 -17.10
CA ALA A 19 10.60 -13.13 -16.85
C ALA A 19 9.17 -12.61 -17.09
N LEU A 20 8.90 -11.35 -16.72
CA LEU A 20 7.54 -10.79 -16.72
C LEU A 20 7.12 -10.17 -18.05
N ALA A 21 8.06 -9.56 -18.79
CA ALA A 21 7.77 -8.80 -20.00
C ALA A 21 6.91 -9.54 -21.06
N PRO A 22 7.11 -10.85 -21.31
CA PRO A 22 6.27 -11.59 -22.27
C PRO A 22 4.79 -11.68 -21.87
N TYR A 23 4.47 -11.55 -20.58
CA TYR A 23 3.11 -11.73 -20.05
C TYR A 23 2.30 -10.44 -19.99
N LEU A 24 2.93 -9.27 -20.20
CA LEU A 24 2.27 -7.95 -20.08
C LEU A 24 0.99 -7.82 -20.93
N PRO A 25 0.94 -8.28 -22.20
CA PRO A 25 -0.29 -8.21 -22.99
C PRO A 25 -1.43 -9.04 -22.39
N GLY A 26 -1.12 -10.16 -21.74
CA GLY A 26 -2.12 -11.00 -21.06
C GLY A 26 -2.78 -10.31 -19.87
N PHE A 27 -2.05 -9.40 -19.21
CA PHE A 27 -2.60 -8.52 -18.17
C PHE A 27 -3.25 -7.25 -18.73
N GLY A 28 -3.35 -7.11 -20.06
CA GLY A 28 -3.89 -5.92 -20.71
C GLY A 28 -3.00 -4.68 -20.60
N ILE A 29 -1.73 -4.83 -20.22
CA ILE A 29 -0.77 -3.73 -20.15
C ILE A 29 -0.29 -3.42 -21.56
N THR A 30 -0.71 -2.27 -22.08
CA THR A 30 -0.42 -1.85 -23.47
C THR A 30 0.80 -0.95 -23.56
N ARG A 31 1.14 -0.25 -22.47
CA ARG A 31 2.26 0.68 -22.41
C ARG A 31 2.82 0.77 -21.00
N VAL A 32 4.14 0.92 -20.93
CA VAL A 32 4.87 1.25 -19.69
C VAL A 32 5.77 2.44 -20.02
N ALA A 33 5.58 3.56 -19.33
CA ALA A 33 6.22 4.84 -19.68
C ALA A 33 6.88 5.50 -18.47
N ARG A 34 8.00 6.18 -18.70
CA ARG A 34 8.73 6.93 -17.67
C ARG A 34 8.09 8.30 -17.46
N LEU A 35 7.81 8.65 -16.20
CA LEU A 35 7.28 9.95 -15.79
C LEU A 35 8.33 10.85 -15.11
N THR A 36 9.48 10.33 -14.70
CA THR A 36 10.52 11.09 -13.97
C THR A 36 10.85 12.45 -14.58
N GLY A 37 10.89 12.56 -15.92
CA GLY A 37 11.24 13.81 -16.59
C GLY A 37 10.19 14.93 -16.49
N LEU A 38 9.01 14.63 -15.93
CA LEU A 38 7.94 15.61 -15.72
C LEU A 38 8.10 16.40 -14.41
N ASP A 39 8.86 15.87 -13.44
CA ASP A 39 9.04 16.49 -12.13
C ASP A 39 10.50 16.93 -11.91
N CYS A 40 10.69 18.05 -11.21
CA CYS A 40 12.01 18.63 -10.97
C CYS A 40 12.84 17.87 -9.92
N ILE A 41 12.20 17.03 -9.10
CA ILE A 41 12.88 16.21 -8.08
C ILE A 41 13.79 15.15 -8.73
N GLY A 42 13.43 14.68 -9.94
CA GLY A 42 14.24 13.73 -10.71
C GLY A 42 14.27 12.30 -10.15
N LEU A 43 13.33 11.94 -9.28
CA LEU A 43 13.21 10.58 -8.73
C LEU A 43 12.53 9.60 -9.72
N PRO A 44 12.95 8.33 -9.68
CA PRO A 44 12.27 7.16 -10.19
C PRO A 44 10.75 7.11 -10.25
N VAL A 45 10.07 7.51 -11.34
CA VAL A 45 8.61 7.34 -11.46
C VAL A 45 8.24 6.86 -12.84
N TRP A 46 7.43 5.81 -12.89
CA TRP A 46 6.92 5.18 -14.11
C TRP A 46 5.41 4.96 -14.02
N THR A 47 4.77 4.74 -15.16
CA THR A 47 3.36 4.37 -15.24
C THR A 47 3.17 3.15 -16.13
N ALA A 48 2.24 2.26 -15.76
CA ALA A 48 1.75 1.17 -16.59
C ALA A 48 0.28 1.44 -16.94
N ILE A 49 -0.08 1.21 -18.21
CA ILE A 49 -1.39 1.59 -18.76
C ILE A 49 -2.16 0.35 -19.19
N ARG A 50 -3.34 0.17 -18.59
CA ARG A 50 -4.34 -0.87 -18.88
C ARG A 50 -5.66 -0.21 -19.33
N PRO A 51 -5.84 0.10 -20.63
CA PRO A 51 -7.02 0.84 -21.10
C PRO A 51 -8.35 0.13 -20.79
N GLY A 52 -8.35 -1.20 -20.73
CA GLY A 52 -9.52 -2.01 -20.39
C GLY A 52 -9.67 -2.36 -18.91
N SER A 53 -8.96 -1.65 -18.02
CA SER A 53 -9.06 -1.83 -16.56
C SER A 53 -10.46 -1.50 -16.06
N LEU A 54 -10.97 -2.27 -15.09
CA LEU A 54 -12.27 -2.00 -14.44
C LEU A 54 -12.12 -1.08 -13.22
N THR A 55 -10.88 -0.82 -12.79
CA THR A 55 -10.53 0.06 -11.67
C THR A 55 -9.85 1.33 -12.17
N LEU A 56 -8.52 1.34 -12.27
CA LEU A 56 -7.71 2.46 -12.74
C LEU A 56 -7.04 2.09 -14.06
N ALA A 57 -7.13 2.97 -15.06
CA ALA A 57 -6.48 2.76 -16.34
C ALA A 57 -4.95 2.92 -16.25
N THR A 58 -4.46 3.68 -15.26
CA THR A 58 -3.03 3.86 -15.01
C THR A 58 -2.64 3.48 -13.59
N SER A 59 -1.63 2.62 -13.48
CA SER A 59 -0.91 2.33 -12.23
C SER A 59 0.43 3.06 -12.26
N GLN A 60 0.87 3.54 -11.10
CA GLN A 60 2.12 4.30 -10.99
C GLN A 60 3.15 3.46 -10.27
N GLY A 61 4.43 3.66 -10.56
CA GLY A 61 5.52 2.93 -9.93
C GLY A 61 6.58 3.86 -9.41
N LYS A 62 7.17 3.48 -8.29
CA LYS A 62 8.20 4.25 -7.58
C LYS A 62 9.41 3.36 -7.27
N GLY A 63 10.60 3.95 -7.22
CA GLY A 63 11.83 3.24 -6.88
C GLY A 63 13.07 4.11 -7.00
N LEU A 64 14.21 3.64 -6.49
CA LEU A 64 15.47 4.40 -6.55
C LEU A 64 16.17 4.29 -7.91
N THR A 65 15.77 3.31 -8.72
CA THR A 65 16.26 3.13 -10.09
C THR A 65 15.08 3.05 -11.05
N ASP A 66 15.32 3.37 -12.32
CA ASP A 66 14.31 3.23 -13.37
C ASP A 66 13.76 1.79 -13.46
N GLY A 67 14.61 0.77 -13.30
CA GLY A 67 14.19 -0.63 -13.31
C GLY A 67 13.23 -0.97 -12.18
N LEU A 68 13.51 -0.50 -10.95
CA LEU A 68 12.65 -0.70 -9.79
C LEU A 68 11.32 0.03 -9.93
N ALA A 69 11.35 1.30 -10.35
CA ALA A 69 10.13 2.09 -10.55
C ALA A 69 9.25 1.51 -11.67
N ARG A 70 9.87 1.05 -12.77
CA ARG A 70 9.16 0.39 -13.88
C ARG A 70 8.46 -0.89 -13.42
N LEU A 71 9.16 -1.74 -12.66
CA LEU A 71 8.57 -2.97 -12.11
C LEU A 71 7.45 -2.66 -11.14
N SER A 72 7.62 -1.68 -10.25
CA SER A 72 6.58 -1.25 -9.33
C SER A 72 5.30 -0.85 -10.06
N ALA A 73 5.39 -0.12 -11.18
CA ALA A 73 4.21 0.28 -11.95
C ALA A 73 3.49 -0.92 -12.56
N VAL A 74 4.26 -1.87 -13.09
CA VAL A 74 3.73 -3.08 -13.73
C VAL A 74 3.13 -4.03 -12.69
N MET A 75 3.78 -4.23 -11.54
CA MET A 75 3.27 -5.10 -10.48
C MET A 75 1.96 -4.56 -9.91
N GLU A 76 1.85 -3.25 -9.66
CA GLU A 76 0.58 -2.62 -9.25
C GLU A 76 -0.53 -2.80 -10.31
N ALA A 77 -0.20 -2.72 -11.60
CA ALA A 77 -1.17 -2.97 -12.66
C ALA A 77 -1.65 -4.43 -12.70
N ILE A 78 -0.76 -5.38 -12.40
CA ILE A 78 -1.06 -6.83 -12.34
C ILE A 78 -1.87 -7.16 -11.08
N GLU A 79 -1.58 -6.54 -9.95
CA GLU A 79 -2.37 -6.63 -8.72
C GLU A 79 -3.83 -6.31 -9.01
N LEU A 80 -4.09 -5.13 -9.58
CA LEU A 80 -5.44 -4.70 -9.96
C LEU A 80 -6.07 -5.64 -10.99
N TRP A 81 -5.30 -6.18 -11.94
CA TRP A 81 -5.84 -7.12 -12.93
C TRP A 81 -6.44 -8.36 -12.27
N HIS A 82 -5.78 -8.94 -11.26
CA HIS A 82 -6.23 -10.17 -10.62
C HIS A 82 -7.55 -9.98 -9.87
N VAL A 83 -7.70 -8.87 -9.15
CA VAL A 83 -8.94 -8.59 -8.41
C VAL A 83 -10.12 -8.21 -9.31
N GLU A 84 -9.85 -7.85 -10.57
CA GLU A 84 -10.86 -7.61 -11.60
C GLU A 84 -11.35 -8.89 -12.28
N GLN A 85 -10.65 -10.02 -12.11
CA GLN A 85 -11.05 -11.30 -12.68
C GLN A 85 -12.18 -11.96 -11.85
N PRO A 86 -12.96 -12.88 -12.45
CA PRO A 86 -13.85 -13.74 -11.69
C PRO A 86 -13.09 -14.51 -10.60
N LEU A 87 -13.57 -14.41 -9.35
CA LEU A 87 -13.05 -15.17 -8.22
C LEU A 87 -13.93 -16.40 -7.94
N PRO A 88 -13.35 -17.51 -7.44
CA PRO A 88 -14.12 -18.70 -7.10
C PRO A 88 -15.11 -18.42 -5.97
N ILE A 89 -16.35 -18.88 -6.12
CA ILE A 89 -17.37 -18.83 -5.08
C ILE A 89 -17.47 -20.21 -4.44
N ALA A 90 -17.02 -20.34 -3.19
CA ALA A 90 -17.09 -21.57 -2.42
C ALA A 90 -18.49 -21.82 -1.84
N ALA A 91 -19.20 -20.75 -1.47
CA ALA A 91 -20.54 -20.83 -0.88
C ALA A 91 -21.32 -19.53 -1.08
N THR A 92 -22.63 -19.59 -0.90
CA THR A 92 -23.51 -18.42 -0.84
C THR A 92 -24.50 -18.60 0.30
N GLY A 93 -24.56 -17.65 1.22
CA GLY A 93 -25.43 -17.74 2.40
C GLY A 93 -25.06 -16.75 3.51
N PRO A 94 -25.87 -16.70 4.58
CA PRO A 94 -25.60 -15.88 5.76
C PRO A 94 -24.29 -16.26 6.45
N ALA A 95 -23.61 -15.29 7.07
CA ALA A 95 -22.38 -15.59 7.81
C ALA A 95 -22.62 -16.55 8.97
N ALA A 96 -23.77 -16.40 9.66
CA ALA A 96 -24.17 -17.31 10.74
C ALA A 96 -24.30 -18.79 10.32
N GLU A 97 -24.46 -19.07 9.02
CA GLU A 97 -24.62 -20.43 8.49
C GLU A 97 -23.36 -20.92 7.77
N VAL A 98 -22.71 -20.06 6.99
CA VAL A 98 -21.56 -20.43 6.14
C VAL A 98 -20.23 -20.34 6.88
N SER A 99 -20.04 -19.31 7.70
CA SER A 99 -18.79 -19.07 8.43
C SER A 99 -19.07 -18.36 9.75
N PRO A 100 -19.60 -19.07 10.74
CA PRO A 100 -20.03 -18.49 12.02
C PRO A 100 -18.90 -17.79 12.78
N ASP A 101 -17.67 -18.28 12.58
CA ASP A 101 -16.46 -17.77 13.24
C ASP A 101 -15.82 -16.59 12.49
N CYS A 102 -16.34 -16.22 11.31
CA CYS A 102 -15.84 -15.06 10.57
C CYS A 102 -16.21 -13.77 11.31
N PRO A 103 -15.23 -12.91 11.68
CA PRO A 103 -15.50 -11.67 12.41
C PRO A 103 -16.03 -10.57 11.47
N VAL A 104 -17.24 -10.76 10.94
CA VAL A 104 -17.82 -9.90 9.89
C VAL A 104 -17.94 -8.41 10.28
N ALA A 105 -18.07 -8.11 11.57
CA ALA A 105 -18.12 -6.75 12.09
C ALA A 105 -16.75 -6.03 12.10
N ASP A 106 -15.66 -6.80 12.10
CA ASP A 106 -14.29 -6.31 12.10
C ASP A 106 -13.67 -6.29 10.71
N LEU A 107 -14.39 -6.76 9.69
CA LEU A 107 -14.01 -6.58 8.30
C LEU A 107 -13.98 -5.08 7.92
N PRO A 108 -13.32 -4.71 6.81
CA PRO A 108 -13.41 -3.37 6.27
C PRO A 108 -14.86 -3.05 5.88
N LEU A 109 -15.57 -2.27 6.71
CA LEU A 109 -16.95 -1.86 6.48
C LEU A 109 -17.02 -0.42 5.96
N THR A 110 -18.07 -0.12 5.19
CA THR A 110 -18.38 1.25 4.76
C THR A 110 -18.82 2.11 5.93
N VAL A 111 -19.67 1.56 6.80
CA VAL A 111 -20.12 2.16 8.06
C VAL A 111 -20.21 1.09 9.16
N PRO A 112 -20.13 1.47 10.45
CA PRO A 112 -20.28 0.51 11.54
C PRO A 112 -21.68 -0.12 11.56
N HIS A 113 -21.73 -1.45 11.68
CA HIS A 113 -22.97 -2.23 11.83
C HIS A 113 -22.81 -3.23 12.98
N SER A 114 -23.93 -3.67 13.56
CA SER A 114 -23.89 -4.73 14.58
C SER A 114 -23.55 -6.09 13.96
N ALA A 115 -22.83 -6.92 14.72
CA ALA A 115 -22.49 -8.27 14.31
C ALA A 115 -23.74 -9.08 13.94
N ASP A 116 -24.80 -9.01 14.76
CA ASP A 116 -26.07 -9.69 14.51
C ASP A 116 -26.71 -9.33 13.17
N ALA A 117 -26.62 -8.05 12.76
CA ALA A 117 -27.19 -7.60 11.49
C ALA A 117 -26.39 -8.19 10.32
N LEU A 118 -25.06 -8.06 10.36
CA LEU A 118 -24.16 -8.58 9.33
C LEU A 118 -24.18 -10.11 9.23
N ALA A 119 -24.40 -10.80 10.34
CA ALA A 119 -24.47 -12.26 10.41
C ALA A 119 -25.65 -12.84 9.60
N ARG A 120 -26.73 -12.07 9.43
CA ARG A 120 -27.94 -12.44 8.66
C ARG A 120 -27.87 -12.04 7.19
N ILE A 121 -26.92 -11.20 6.80
CA ILE A 121 -26.75 -10.80 5.40
C ILE A 121 -26.23 -12.00 4.61
N VAL A 122 -26.82 -12.24 3.44
CA VAL A 122 -26.34 -13.25 2.50
C VAL A 122 -25.13 -12.72 1.76
N TRP A 123 -24.03 -13.47 1.82
CA TRP A 123 -22.79 -13.14 1.14
C TRP A 123 -22.44 -14.21 0.11
N GLU A 124 -21.74 -13.80 -0.94
CA GLU A 124 -20.94 -14.70 -1.78
C GLU A 124 -19.57 -14.86 -1.12
N TRP A 125 -19.17 -16.11 -0.86
CA TRP A 125 -17.95 -16.43 -0.11
C TRP A 125 -16.87 -16.97 -1.05
N THR A 126 -15.65 -16.43 -0.96
CA THR A 126 -14.47 -16.92 -1.68
C THR A 126 -13.53 -17.64 -0.70
N PRO A 127 -12.85 -18.71 -1.11
CA PRO A 127 -11.88 -19.40 -0.27
C PRO A 127 -10.64 -18.55 0.01
N GLY A 128 -10.06 -18.76 1.18
CA GLY A 128 -8.77 -18.26 1.61
C GLY A 128 -8.16 -19.22 2.63
N THR A 129 -7.07 -18.80 3.27
CA THR A 129 -6.38 -19.60 4.30
C THR A 129 -5.97 -18.69 5.43
N HIS A 130 -6.26 -19.11 6.66
CA HIS A 130 -5.74 -18.47 7.85
C HIS A 130 -4.22 -18.60 7.88
N LEU A 131 -3.51 -17.47 8.06
CA LEU A 131 -2.09 -17.41 7.83
C LEU A 131 -1.28 -18.10 8.93
N ILE A 132 -1.71 -17.98 10.18
CA ILE A 132 -1.00 -18.53 11.33
C ILE A 132 -1.38 -20.00 11.54
N SER A 133 -2.68 -20.30 11.58
CA SER A 133 -3.17 -21.66 11.79
C SER A 133 -3.04 -22.57 10.57
N GLY A 134 -3.00 -22.01 9.35
CA GLY A 134 -3.00 -22.76 8.10
C GLY A 134 -4.35 -23.37 7.72
N GLU A 135 -5.38 -23.15 8.52
CA GLU A 135 -6.71 -23.72 8.30
C GLU A 135 -7.45 -23.04 7.14
N PRO A 136 -8.30 -23.77 6.40
CA PRO A 136 -9.16 -23.18 5.37
C PRO A 136 -10.06 -22.10 5.96
N ALA A 137 -10.16 -20.97 5.25
CA ALA A 137 -11.03 -19.85 5.61
C ALA A 137 -11.95 -19.50 4.43
N VAL A 138 -13.02 -18.78 4.72
CA VAL A 138 -13.82 -18.11 3.68
C VAL A 138 -14.05 -16.66 4.08
N VAL A 139 -14.06 -15.78 3.07
CA VAL A 139 -14.33 -14.35 3.25
C VAL A 139 -15.35 -13.87 2.23
N PRO A 140 -16.10 -12.78 2.51
CA PRO A 140 -16.95 -12.18 1.51
C PRO A 140 -16.15 -11.77 0.27
N VAL A 141 -16.54 -12.27 -0.90
CA VAL A 141 -15.81 -12.07 -2.16
C VAL A 141 -15.65 -10.60 -2.53
N ASP A 142 -16.60 -9.76 -2.13
CA ASP A 142 -16.60 -8.32 -2.40
C ASP A 142 -15.52 -7.53 -1.65
N LEU A 143 -14.86 -8.12 -0.65
CA LEU A 143 -13.65 -7.51 -0.08
C LEU A 143 -12.49 -7.53 -1.09
N VAL A 144 -12.43 -8.57 -1.90
CA VAL A 144 -11.30 -8.86 -2.81
C VAL A 144 -11.63 -8.39 -4.21
N ARG A 145 -12.81 -8.75 -4.71
CA ARG A 145 -13.29 -8.49 -6.06
C ARG A 145 -13.41 -6.99 -6.35
N ARG A 146 -13.01 -6.57 -7.54
CA ARG A 146 -13.23 -5.22 -8.06
C ARG A 146 -14.11 -5.30 -9.30
N ARG A 147 -15.17 -4.51 -9.31
CA ARG A 147 -16.12 -4.39 -10.44
C ARG A 147 -16.38 -2.93 -10.72
N ALA A 148 -16.59 -2.60 -11.99
CA ALA A 148 -17.00 -1.26 -12.39
C ALA A 148 -18.40 -0.90 -11.86
N GLN A 149 -19.29 -1.89 -11.75
CA GLN A 149 -20.63 -1.71 -11.21
C GLN A 149 -20.99 -2.86 -10.28
N ARG A 150 -21.65 -2.50 -9.18
CA ARG A 150 -22.20 -3.43 -8.20
C ARG A 150 -23.65 -3.78 -8.60
N PRO A 151 -24.11 -5.02 -8.38
CA PRO A 151 -25.52 -5.34 -8.59
C PRO A 151 -26.41 -4.43 -7.72
N GLU A 152 -27.50 -3.89 -8.28
CA GLU A 152 -28.39 -2.94 -7.58
C GLU A 152 -28.97 -3.49 -6.28
N TRP A 153 -29.12 -4.81 -6.19
CA TRP A 153 -29.65 -5.52 -5.03
C TRP A 153 -28.62 -5.80 -3.93
N ALA A 154 -27.33 -5.56 -4.17
CA ALA A 154 -26.26 -5.87 -3.22
C ALA A 154 -25.97 -4.65 -2.30
N PRO A 155 -26.14 -4.78 -0.96
CA PRO A 155 -26.04 -3.66 -0.03
C PRO A 155 -24.59 -3.23 0.20
N ASP A 156 -24.26 -1.95 0.01
CA ASP A 156 -22.88 -1.40 0.06
C ASP A 156 -22.30 -1.34 1.48
N LEU A 157 -22.02 -2.52 2.04
CA LEU A 157 -21.59 -2.72 3.42
C LEU A 157 -20.07 -2.90 3.54
N LEU A 158 -19.44 -3.46 2.50
CA LEU A 158 -18.02 -3.81 2.52
C LEU A 158 -17.19 -2.77 1.81
N ARG A 159 -16.08 -2.39 2.43
CA ARG A 159 -15.12 -1.44 1.91
C ARG A 159 -14.01 -2.16 1.16
N ALA A 160 -14.26 -2.39 -0.12
CA ALA A 160 -13.27 -2.83 -1.10
C ALA A 160 -12.14 -1.78 -1.26
N THR A 161 -10.91 -2.08 -0.82
CA THR A 161 -9.71 -1.25 -1.07
C THR A 161 -8.55 -2.11 -1.55
N SER A 162 -7.56 -1.54 -2.23
CA SER A 162 -6.34 -2.29 -2.59
C SER A 162 -5.44 -2.61 -1.39
N THR A 163 -5.84 -2.28 -0.16
CA THR A 163 -5.01 -2.55 1.03
C THR A 163 -4.80 -4.05 1.17
N GLY A 164 -3.53 -4.46 1.35
CA GLY A 164 -3.17 -5.87 1.46
C GLY A 164 -3.16 -6.62 0.14
N LEU A 165 -3.36 -5.95 -0.99
CA LEU A 165 -3.13 -6.52 -2.32
C LEU A 165 -1.66 -6.30 -2.69
N ALA A 166 -0.94 -7.35 -3.04
CA ALA A 166 0.45 -7.21 -3.45
C ALA A 166 0.87 -8.27 -4.45
N CYS A 167 1.81 -7.91 -5.31
CA CYS A 167 2.45 -8.78 -6.29
C CYS A 167 3.98 -8.81 -6.05
N GLY A 168 4.53 -10.02 -6.13
CA GLY A 168 5.95 -10.28 -5.90
C GLY A 168 6.48 -11.34 -6.85
N SER A 169 7.81 -11.51 -6.89
CA SER A 169 8.43 -12.59 -7.66
C SER A 169 8.22 -13.96 -7.01
N THR A 170 7.97 -14.00 -5.70
CA THR A 170 7.52 -15.19 -4.97
C THR A 170 6.26 -14.88 -4.18
N ARG A 171 5.52 -15.92 -3.79
CA ARG A 171 4.35 -15.79 -2.90
C ARG A 171 4.70 -15.10 -1.59
N ASP A 172 5.79 -15.54 -0.94
CA ASP A 172 6.24 -14.99 0.35
C ASP A 172 6.63 -13.50 0.24
N GLU A 173 7.27 -13.10 -0.85
CA GLU A 173 7.59 -11.69 -1.11
C GLU A 173 6.33 -10.84 -1.25
N ALA A 174 5.35 -11.33 -2.03
CA ALA A 174 4.07 -10.66 -2.20
C ALA A 174 3.33 -10.54 -0.87
N LEU A 175 3.25 -11.63 -0.11
CA LEU A 175 2.57 -11.68 1.18
C LEU A 175 3.20 -10.75 2.21
N LEU A 176 4.53 -10.73 2.32
CA LEU A 176 5.19 -9.80 3.24
C LEU A 176 4.88 -8.34 2.90
N HIS A 177 4.91 -7.97 1.61
CA HIS A 177 4.56 -6.61 1.18
C HIS A 177 3.09 -6.31 1.50
N ALA A 178 2.16 -7.24 1.23
CA ALA A 178 0.74 -7.09 1.57
C ALA A 178 0.53 -6.80 3.07
N LEU A 179 1.18 -7.55 3.95
CA LEU A 179 1.08 -7.37 5.40
C LEU A 179 1.66 -6.01 5.85
N TYR A 180 2.81 -5.61 5.30
CA TYR A 180 3.36 -4.27 5.59
C TYR A 180 2.42 -3.16 5.13
N GLU A 181 1.75 -3.31 3.99
CA GLU A 181 0.77 -2.32 3.56
C GLU A 181 -0.42 -2.25 4.52
N VAL A 182 -0.95 -3.40 4.98
CA VAL A 182 -2.03 -3.41 5.98
C VAL A 182 -1.62 -2.65 7.24
N VAL A 183 -0.43 -2.95 7.78
CA VAL A 183 0.12 -2.26 8.96
C VAL A 183 0.27 -0.76 8.71
N GLU A 184 0.83 -0.37 7.57
CA GLU A 184 0.99 1.03 7.17
C GLU A 184 -0.36 1.76 7.19
N ARG A 185 -1.38 1.20 6.54
CA ARG A 185 -2.70 1.82 6.41
C ARG A 185 -3.40 1.93 7.76
N ASP A 186 -3.28 0.93 8.63
CA ASP A 186 -3.88 0.96 9.96
C ASP A 186 -3.20 1.98 10.89
N VAL A 187 -1.86 2.02 10.91
CA VAL A 187 -1.11 2.99 11.71
C VAL A 187 -1.42 4.42 11.27
N LEU A 188 -1.42 4.70 9.96
CA LEU A 188 -1.75 6.01 9.43
C LEU A 188 -3.24 6.36 9.61
N TYR A 189 -4.13 5.37 9.64
CA TYR A 189 -5.52 5.57 10.00
C TYR A 189 -5.64 6.09 11.45
N ARG A 190 -5.01 5.39 12.40
CA ARG A 190 -5.00 5.73 13.83
C ARG A 190 -4.34 7.08 14.11
N ASP A 191 -3.21 7.37 13.46
CA ASP A 191 -2.52 8.64 13.61
C ASP A 191 -3.41 9.82 13.23
N GLY A 192 -4.01 9.79 12.05
CA GLY A 192 -4.90 10.88 11.68
C GLY A 192 -6.22 10.91 12.47
N TRP A 193 -6.63 9.81 13.13
CA TRP A 193 -7.74 9.82 14.09
C TRP A 193 -7.35 10.49 15.41
N SER A 194 -6.10 10.32 15.85
CA SER A 194 -5.56 10.99 17.03
C SER A 194 -5.19 12.46 16.78
N GLY A 195 -5.43 12.98 15.57
CA GLY A 195 -5.05 14.33 15.16
C GLY A 195 -3.54 14.47 14.96
N GLY A 196 -2.85 13.38 14.62
CA GLY A 196 -1.41 13.37 14.37
C GLY A 196 -0.57 13.50 15.65
N ARG A 197 -1.07 12.99 16.78
CA ARG A 197 -0.37 13.06 18.08
C ARG A 197 0.68 11.95 18.26
N ASN A 198 0.65 10.92 17.41
CA ASN A 198 1.49 9.74 17.55
C ASN A 198 2.74 9.81 16.66
N ARG A 199 3.01 10.96 16.03
CA ARG A 199 4.09 11.11 15.07
C ARG A 199 5.20 11.98 15.61
N MET A 200 6.43 11.52 15.39
CA MET A 200 7.66 12.22 15.71
C MET A 200 8.22 12.82 14.42
N LEU A 201 8.35 14.15 14.38
CA LEU A 201 9.01 14.80 13.26
C LEU A 201 10.50 14.49 13.29
N ILE A 202 11.01 13.93 12.21
CA ILE A 202 12.41 13.55 12.06
C ILE A 202 13.21 14.72 11.49
N ALA A 203 14.40 14.95 12.05
CA ALA A 203 15.40 15.84 11.47
C ALA A 203 16.02 15.19 10.22
N PRO A 204 15.71 15.63 8.97
CA PRO A 204 16.07 14.87 7.77
C PRO A 204 17.59 14.70 7.59
N HIS A 205 18.38 15.69 8.03
CA HIS A 205 19.84 15.64 7.97
C HIS A 205 20.48 14.60 8.90
N THR A 206 19.72 14.06 9.86
CA THR A 206 20.20 13.03 10.81
C THR A 206 19.95 11.61 10.33
N VAL A 207 19.15 11.42 9.26
CA VAL A 207 18.88 10.10 8.68
C VAL A 207 20.19 9.45 8.25
N THR A 208 20.43 8.22 8.71
CA THR A 208 21.70 7.50 8.50
C THR A 208 21.65 6.53 7.34
N ASP A 209 20.46 6.10 6.94
CA ASP A 209 20.27 5.18 5.82
C ASP A 209 20.66 5.86 4.48
N PRO A 210 21.55 5.25 3.68
CA PRO A 210 22.11 5.88 2.49
C PRO A 210 21.05 6.10 1.40
N ASP A 211 20.10 5.18 1.25
CA ASP A 211 19.05 5.26 0.24
C ASP A 211 18.05 6.36 0.61
N ALA A 212 17.61 6.40 1.87
CA ALA A 212 16.74 7.47 2.36
C ALA A 212 17.43 8.84 2.26
N ARG A 213 18.72 8.96 2.63
CA ARG A 213 19.50 10.19 2.47
C ARG A 213 19.58 10.63 1.02
N HIS A 214 19.77 9.71 0.08
CA HIS A 214 19.80 10.04 -1.34
C HIS A 214 18.49 10.71 -1.78
N VAL A 215 17.35 10.14 -1.39
CA VAL A 215 16.03 10.66 -1.73
C VAL A 215 15.77 12.01 -1.03
N ILE A 216 16.14 12.15 0.23
CA ILE A 216 16.04 13.43 0.98
C ILE A 216 16.84 14.52 0.28
N ASN A 217 18.09 14.26 -0.09
CA ASN A 217 18.93 15.25 -0.76
C ASN A 217 18.31 15.69 -2.09
N ARG A 218 17.82 14.75 -2.91
CA ARG A 218 17.12 15.09 -4.18
C ARG A 218 15.92 16.01 -3.96
N ILE A 219 15.12 15.74 -2.93
CA ILE A 219 13.95 16.56 -2.57
C ILE A 219 14.38 17.97 -2.16
N LEU A 220 15.38 18.08 -1.28
CA LEU A 220 15.85 19.37 -0.78
C LEU A 220 16.60 20.19 -1.85
N ASP A 221 17.41 19.55 -2.68
CA ASP A 221 18.12 20.18 -3.80
C ASP A 221 17.15 20.72 -4.86
N ALA A 222 15.98 20.09 -5.01
CA ALA A 222 14.88 20.58 -5.85
C ALA A 222 14.08 21.72 -5.21
N GLY A 223 14.48 22.21 -4.02
CA GLY A 223 13.83 23.33 -3.33
C GLY A 223 12.50 22.97 -2.65
N MET A 224 12.21 21.67 -2.47
CA MET A 224 10.97 21.23 -1.85
C MET A 224 11.00 21.39 -0.33
N GLY A 225 9.89 21.83 0.25
CA GLY A 225 9.61 21.64 1.68
C GLY A 225 9.38 20.16 1.97
N LEU A 226 10.07 19.63 2.98
CA LEU A 226 9.97 18.24 3.41
C LEU A 226 9.65 18.16 4.89
N GLU A 227 8.62 17.39 5.23
CA GLU A 227 8.39 16.88 6.58
C GLU A 227 8.39 15.36 6.54
N LEU A 228 9.27 14.74 7.32
CA LEU A 228 9.34 13.29 7.47
C LEU A 228 8.97 12.96 8.91
N PHE A 229 7.99 12.08 9.09
CA PHE A 229 7.58 11.62 10.41
C PHE A 229 7.79 10.11 10.54
N LEU A 230 8.17 9.69 11.74
CA LEU A 230 8.02 8.32 12.22
C LEU A 230 6.74 8.27 13.06
N VAL A 231 5.87 7.31 12.80
CA VAL A 231 4.56 7.19 13.44
C VAL A 231 4.57 6.00 14.38
N ASP A 232 4.27 6.25 15.66
CA ASP A 232 4.15 5.20 16.67
C ASP A 232 2.86 4.41 16.43
N GLY A 233 3.04 3.12 16.13
CA GLY A 233 1.98 2.16 15.86
C GLY A 233 1.98 1.01 16.87
N PRO A 234 0.84 0.35 17.10
CA PRO A 234 0.72 -0.75 18.07
C PRO A 234 1.48 -2.02 17.65
N TYR A 235 1.88 -2.13 16.38
CA TYR A 235 2.53 -3.30 15.80
C TYR A 235 4.04 -3.35 16.08
N GLY A 236 4.63 -2.30 16.66
CA GLY A 236 6.08 -2.21 16.89
C GLY A 236 6.92 -2.24 15.60
N LEU A 237 6.32 -1.87 14.47
CA LEU A 237 6.97 -1.81 13.16
C LEU A 237 7.17 -0.35 12.73
N PRO A 238 8.30 -0.03 12.07
CA PRO A 238 8.51 1.31 11.54
C PRO A 238 7.45 1.66 10.49
N VAL A 239 6.71 2.74 10.74
CA VAL A 239 5.81 3.37 9.76
C VAL A 239 6.21 4.83 9.62
N CYS A 240 6.57 5.23 8.40
CA CYS A 240 6.92 6.59 8.08
C CYS A 240 5.84 7.24 7.22
N VAL A 241 5.67 8.56 7.40
CA VAL A 241 4.90 9.41 6.49
C VAL A 241 5.73 10.62 6.09
N ALA A 242 5.77 10.90 4.79
CA ALA A 242 6.47 12.05 4.23
C ALA A 242 5.49 13.00 3.58
N TYR A 243 5.70 14.30 3.77
CA TYR A 243 4.97 15.39 3.13
C TYR A 243 5.92 16.25 2.32
N LEU A 244 5.56 16.50 1.07
CA LEU A 244 6.27 17.38 0.14
C LEU A 244 5.40 18.59 -0.19
N TRP A 245 6.04 19.75 -0.30
CA TRP A 245 5.39 20.99 -0.70
C TRP A 245 6.35 21.88 -1.49
N SER A 246 5.83 22.63 -2.45
CA SER A 246 6.59 23.61 -3.24
C SER A 246 5.74 24.84 -3.55
N GLU A 247 6.37 26.00 -3.71
CA GLU A 247 5.67 27.21 -4.16
C GLU A 247 5.08 27.06 -5.58
N ASP A 248 5.80 26.39 -6.49
CA ASP A 248 5.38 26.19 -7.89
C ASP A 248 4.12 25.33 -8.06
N HIS A 249 3.83 24.49 -7.06
CA HIS A 249 2.64 23.67 -7.00
C HIS A 249 2.19 23.63 -5.54
N PRO A 250 1.38 24.62 -5.08
CA PRO A 250 1.12 24.88 -3.67
C PRO A 250 0.11 23.89 -3.06
N GLN A 251 0.30 22.60 -3.33
CA GLN A 251 -0.41 21.47 -2.79
C GLN A 251 0.57 20.61 -1.99
N VAL A 252 0.06 19.96 -0.94
CA VAL A 252 0.85 19.01 -0.15
C VAL A 252 0.70 17.62 -0.76
N PHE A 253 1.82 16.99 -1.08
CA PHE A 253 1.87 15.60 -1.53
C PHE A 253 2.33 14.72 -0.38
N ALA A 254 1.66 13.60 -0.18
CA ALA A 254 1.95 12.70 0.93
C ALA A 254 2.33 11.30 0.43
N GLY A 255 3.05 10.58 1.28
CA GLY A 255 3.49 9.22 1.01
C GLY A 255 3.73 8.42 2.29
N GLY A 256 3.29 7.16 2.29
CA GLY A 256 3.44 6.22 3.40
C GLY A 256 4.51 5.17 3.13
N GLY A 257 5.04 4.59 4.20
CA GLY A 257 5.94 3.46 4.10
C GLY A 257 6.04 2.66 5.39
N CYS A 258 5.77 1.36 5.32
CA CYS A 258 6.10 0.40 6.38
C CYS A 258 7.14 -0.63 5.91
N HIS A 259 8.08 -0.97 6.80
CA HIS A 259 9.04 -2.05 6.63
C HIS A 259 9.75 -2.33 7.96
N ALA A 260 10.18 -3.57 8.23
CA ALA A 260 10.95 -3.88 9.46
C ALA A 260 12.27 -3.08 9.57
N GLY A 261 12.90 -2.77 8.42
CA GLY A 261 14.02 -1.84 8.33
C GLY A 261 13.56 -0.37 8.26
N PRO A 262 13.84 0.48 9.27
CA PRO A 262 13.36 1.87 9.29
C PRO A 262 13.81 2.69 8.06
N GLY A 263 15.03 2.47 7.57
CA GLY A 263 15.55 3.14 6.36
C GLY A 263 14.72 2.85 5.11
N ILE A 264 14.28 1.60 4.95
CA ILE A 264 13.38 1.19 3.84
C ILE A 264 11.99 1.81 4.04
N ALA A 265 11.46 1.84 5.26
CA ALA A 265 10.18 2.48 5.56
C ALA A 265 10.19 3.98 5.18
N ALA A 266 11.23 4.73 5.58
CA ALA A 266 11.40 6.13 5.20
C ALA A 266 11.56 6.30 3.69
N THR A 267 12.36 5.45 3.04
CA THR A 267 12.57 5.48 1.60
C THR A 267 11.26 5.27 0.82
N ARG A 268 10.42 4.33 1.26
CA ARG A 268 9.09 4.08 0.69
C ARG A 268 8.16 5.28 0.83
N ALA A 269 8.14 5.92 2.01
CA ALA A 269 7.34 7.11 2.27
C ALA A 269 7.76 8.30 1.38
N LEU A 270 9.06 8.58 1.32
CA LEU A 270 9.61 9.67 0.51
C LEU A 270 9.36 9.46 -0.99
N THR A 271 9.59 8.25 -1.49
CA THR A 271 9.36 7.92 -2.90
C THR A 271 7.87 7.88 -3.27
N GLU A 272 6.98 7.53 -2.34
CA GLU A 272 5.52 7.65 -2.55
C GLU A 272 5.07 9.10 -2.63
N ALA A 273 5.62 9.97 -1.78
CA ALA A 273 5.27 11.38 -1.83
C ALA A 273 5.70 12.03 -3.16
N ALA A 274 6.89 11.67 -3.67
CA ALA A 274 7.35 12.09 -4.98
C ALA A 274 6.50 11.49 -6.14
N GLN A 275 6.12 10.22 -6.03
CA GLN A 275 5.22 9.57 -7.00
C GLN A 275 3.84 10.24 -7.03
N SER A 276 3.27 10.55 -5.86
CA SER A 276 1.99 11.28 -5.73
C SER A 276 2.05 12.62 -6.46
N ARG A 277 3.16 13.36 -6.32
CA ARG A 277 3.40 14.60 -7.07
C ARG A 277 3.49 14.37 -8.56
N ALA A 278 4.34 13.44 -9.01
CA ALA A 278 4.53 13.13 -10.42
C ALA A 278 3.23 12.66 -11.10
N ALA A 279 2.38 11.91 -10.39
CA ALA A 279 1.07 11.49 -10.89
C ALA A 279 0.12 12.67 -11.12
N VAL A 280 0.13 13.65 -10.22
CA VAL A 280 -0.67 14.88 -10.33
C VAL A 280 -0.15 15.79 -11.46
N ILE A 281 1.17 15.86 -11.66
CA ILE A 281 1.79 16.59 -12.79
C ILE A 281 1.43 15.91 -14.12
N ALA A 282 1.50 14.58 -14.18
CA ALA A 282 1.18 13.82 -15.39
C ALA A 282 -0.30 13.95 -15.78
N GLY A 283 -1.20 14.11 -14.80
CA GLY A 283 -2.62 14.34 -15.05
C GLY A 283 -3.35 13.16 -15.71
N THR A 284 -2.78 11.95 -15.64
CA THR A 284 -3.32 10.77 -16.34
C THR A 284 -4.18 9.85 -15.47
N ARG A 285 -4.36 10.17 -14.17
CA ARG A 285 -5.12 9.30 -13.26
C ARG A 285 -6.60 9.65 -13.27
N ASP A 286 -7.43 8.63 -13.45
CA ASP A 286 -8.89 8.76 -13.58
C ASP A 286 -9.59 9.22 -12.29
N ASP A 287 -8.98 9.00 -11.13
CA ASP A 287 -9.51 9.37 -9.80
C ASP A 287 -9.04 10.76 -9.32
N LEU A 288 -8.18 11.42 -10.08
CA LEU A 288 -7.80 12.81 -9.79
C LEU A 288 -8.81 13.74 -10.46
N PRO A 289 -9.41 14.69 -9.71
CA PRO A 289 -10.37 15.62 -10.29
C PRO A 289 -9.71 16.45 -11.40
N SER A 290 -10.39 16.55 -12.55
CA SER A 290 -10.00 17.39 -13.69
C SER A 290 -10.05 18.89 -13.34
N ASP A 291 -10.99 19.24 -12.47
CA ASP A 291 -11.30 20.61 -12.12
C ASP A 291 -10.57 20.92 -10.81
N ARG A 292 -9.61 21.85 -10.84
CA ARG A 292 -8.87 22.28 -9.64
C ARG A 292 -9.53 23.54 -9.08
N PRO A 293 -10.41 23.45 -8.06
CA PRO A 293 -10.99 24.64 -7.43
C PRO A 293 -9.93 25.53 -6.73
N ASP A 294 -8.73 25.01 -6.49
CA ASP A 294 -7.67 25.66 -5.71
C ASP A 294 -6.75 26.62 -6.49
N CYS A 295 -6.98 26.90 -7.78
CA CYS A 295 -6.20 27.91 -8.50
C CYS A 295 -6.31 29.33 -7.88
N CYS A 296 -7.33 29.57 -7.04
CA CYS A 296 -7.57 30.85 -6.36
C CYS A 296 -7.27 30.81 -4.85
N SER A 297 -6.82 29.68 -4.30
CA SER A 297 -6.48 29.53 -2.89
C SER A 297 -5.06 30.07 -2.64
N LEU A 298 -4.87 30.94 -1.64
CA LEU A 298 -3.53 31.38 -1.25
C LEU A 298 -2.67 30.15 -0.90
N PRO A 299 -1.41 30.08 -1.36
CA PRO A 299 -0.51 29.00 -0.98
C PRO A 299 -0.41 28.90 0.54
N HIS A 300 -0.96 27.84 1.13
CA HIS A 300 -0.73 27.58 2.55
C HIS A 300 0.67 27.00 2.69
N ARG A 301 1.64 27.86 3.00
CA ARG A 301 2.99 27.41 3.37
C ARG A 301 2.90 26.64 4.68
N PRO A 302 3.28 25.35 4.71
CA PRO A 302 3.39 24.57 5.93
C PRO A 302 4.18 25.31 7.00
N ALA A 303 3.62 25.48 8.21
CA ALA A 303 4.38 26.02 9.35
C ALA A 303 5.56 25.10 9.66
N THR A 304 6.76 25.66 9.86
CA THR A 304 7.95 24.90 10.25
C THR A 304 7.80 24.41 11.68
N PRO A 305 7.81 23.09 11.95
CA PRO A 305 7.65 22.59 13.30
C PRO A 305 8.95 22.83 14.11
N ARG A 306 8.82 23.15 15.40
CA ARG A 306 9.95 23.61 16.23
C ARG A 306 10.79 22.51 16.88
N ALA A 307 10.24 21.31 17.08
CA ALA A 307 10.95 20.20 17.70
C ALA A 307 11.11 19.05 16.69
N GLN A 308 12.35 18.70 16.38
CA GLN A 308 12.70 17.57 15.50
C GLN A 308 13.48 16.54 16.33
N MET A 309 13.18 15.26 16.10
CA MET A 309 13.88 14.14 16.71
C MET A 309 15.02 13.66 15.80
N PRO A 310 16.22 13.43 16.35
CA PRO A 310 17.29 12.77 15.63
C PRO A 310 16.89 11.34 15.24
N TRP A 311 17.11 10.97 13.97
CA TRP A 311 16.79 9.65 13.42
C TRP A 311 17.37 8.49 14.24
N PRO A 312 18.65 8.49 14.66
CA PRO A 312 19.20 7.38 15.45
C PRO A 312 18.48 7.17 16.79
N GLN A 313 17.95 8.24 17.40
CA GLN A 313 17.20 8.14 18.65
C GLN A 313 15.78 7.60 18.38
N ALA A 314 15.13 8.11 17.33
CA ALA A 314 13.79 7.69 16.93
C ALA A 314 13.74 6.20 16.57
N THR A 315 14.78 5.65 15.95
CA THR A 315 14.77 4.27 15.44
C THR A 315 15.51 3.26 16.30
N ALA A 316 16.11 3.68 17.42
CA ALA A 316 16.98 2.83 18.26
C ALA A 316 16.27 1.59 18.85
N HIS A 317 14.94 1.66 19.02
CA HIS A 317 14.15 0.63 19.66
C HIS A 317 13.66 -0.45 18.68
N PHE A 318 13.81 -0.26 17.36
CA PHE A 318 13.42 -1.27 16.40
C PHE A 318 14.48 -2.37 16.30
N PRO A 319 14.10 -3.65 16.42
CA PRO A 319 15.03 -4.73 16.24
C PRO A 319 15.52 -4.77 14.78
N PRO A 320 16.70 -5.35 14.51
CA PRO A 320 17.07 -5.68 13.15
C PRO A 320 16.02 -6.65 12.56
N PRO A 321 15.71 -6.55 11.26
CA PRO A 321 14.76 -7.45 10.63
C PRO A 321 15.23 -8.91 10.79
N PRO A 322 14.32 -9.88 10.96
CA PRO A 322 14.69 -11.30 11.03
C PRO A 322 15.28 -11.80 9.70
N GLY A 323 15.57 -13.09 9.58
CA GLY A 323 16.21 -13.67 8.40
C GLY A 323 15.36 -13.66 7.13
N GLY A 324 14.91 -14.84 6.70
CA GLY A 324 14.17 -15.05 5.45
C GLY A 324 12.78 -14.38 5.41
N PHE A 325 12.16 -14.32 4.23
CA PHE A 325 10.79 -13.84 4.07
C PHE A 325 9.81 -14.54 5.02
N THR A 326 9.89 -15.86 5.14
CA THR A 326 9.00 -16.67 5.99
C THR A 326 9.00 -16.20 7.45
N GLY A 327 10.18 -15.98 8.04
CA GLY A 327 10.27 -15.49 9.43
C GLY A 327 9.75 -14.05 9.60
N HIS A 328 9.85 -13.20 8.56
CA HIS A 328 9.22 -11.88 8.60
C HIS A 328 7.71 -11.98 8.53
N ILE A 329 7.17 -12.89 7.70
CA ILE A 329 5.73 -13.09 7.55
C ILE A 329 5.14 -13.57 8.87
N GLU A 330 5.75 -14.57 9.51
CA GLU A 330 5.33 -15.10 10.82
C GLU A 330 5.32 -13.97 11.86
N GLU A 331 6.42 -13.23 12.02
CA GLU A 331 6.50 -12.14 13.00
C GLU A 331 5.44 -11.04 12.75
N VAL A 332 5.26 -10.63 11.50
CA VAL A 332 4.28 -9.57 11.17
C VAL A 332 2.85 -10.08 11.35
N ALA A 333 2.56 -11.32 10.98
CA ALA A 333 1.25 -11.95 11.19
C ALA A 333 0.90 -12.05 12.68
N GLU A 334 1.82 -12.53 13.51
CA GLU A 334 1.66 -12.60 14.97
C GLU A 334 1.43 -11.21 15.58
N ARG A 335 2.21 -10.20 15.17
CA ARG A 335 2.01 -8.81 15.63
C ARG A 335 0.64 -8.27 15.23
N ILE A 336 0.13 -8.63 14.05
CA ILE A 336 -1.21 -8.24 13.62
C ILE A 336 -2.25 -8.93 14.50
N GLU A 337 -2.16 -10.25 14.67
CA GLU A 337 -3.09 -11.04 15.50
C GLU A 337 -3.13 -10.53 16.94
N ILE A 338 -1.98 -10.25 17.56
CA ILE A 338 -1.91 -9.69 18.93
C ILE A 338 -2.68 -8.36 19.04
N VAL A 339 -2.63 -7.53 18.00
CA VAL A 339 -3.28 -6.21 18.01
C VAL A 339 -4.76 -6.28 17.65
N THR A 340 -5.14 -7.17 16.73
CA THR A 340 -6.51 -7.25 16.20
C THR A 340 -7.37 -8.31 16.88
N GLY A 341 -6.74 -9.32 17.50
CA GLY A 341 -7.38 -10.52 18.01
C GLY A 341 -7.75 -11.55 16.93
N HIS A 342 -7.28 -11.36 15.69
CA HIS A 342 -7.73 -12.16 14.53
C HIS A 342 -6.56 -12.63 13.67
N ASP A 343 -6.53 -13.93 13.35
CA ASP A 343 -5.59 -14.53 12.39
C ASP A 343 -5.84 -13.96 10.97
N PRO A 344 -4.83 -13.33 10.32
CA PRO A 344 -4.95 -12.84 8.95
C PRO A 344 -5.41 -13.93 7.97
N VAL A 345 -6.30 -13.58 7.04
CA VAL A 345 -6.73 -14.48 5.96
C VAL A 345 -6.03 -14.08 4.67
N VAL A 346 -5.39 -15.04 4.00
CA VAL A 346 -4.68 -14.83 2.74
C VAL A 346 -5.41 -15.54 1.60
N LEU A 347 -5.49 -14.86 0.45
CA LEU A 347 -5.97 -15.41 -0.80
C LEU A 347 -4.86 -15.37 -1.84
N ASP A 348 -4.59 -16.51 -2.45
CA ASP A 348 -3.72 -16.63 -3.61
C ASP A 348 -4.53 -16.37 -4.88
N LEU A 349 -4.22 -15.26 -5.57
CA LEU A 349 -5.00 -14.83 -6.74
C LEU A 349 -4.38 -15.29 -8.06
N SER A 350 -3.07 -15.52 -8.09
CA SER A 350 -2.37 -15.93 -9.32
C SER A 350 -2.52 -17.41 -9.61
N ALA A 351 -2.74 -17.73 -10.89
CA ALA A 351 -2.71 -19.10 -11.38
C ALA A 351 -1.27 -19.67 -11.32
N PRO A 352 -1.11 -21.00 -11.14
CA PRO A 352 0.19 -21.65 -11.21
C PRO A 352 0.89 -21.39 -12.56
N GLY A 353 2.21 -21.19 -12.53
CA GLY A 353 3.06 -21.07 -13.72
C GLY A 353 3.29 -19.64 -14.23
N LEU A 354 2.73 -18.62 -13.58
CA LEU A 354 3.12 -17.22 -13.83
C LEU A 354 4.47 -16.88 -13.16
N PRO A 355 5.26 -15.96 -13.74
CA PRO A 355 6.56 -15.58 -13.19
C PRO A 355 6.46 -14.69 -11.95
N VAL A 356 5.25 -14.30 -11.55
CA VAL A 356 4.94 -13.44 -10.40
C VAL A 356 3.70 -13.98 -9.69
N HIS A 357 3.59 -13.70 -8.39
CA HIS A 357 2.52 -14.14 -7.53
C HIS A 357 1.80 -12.94 -6.95
N THR A 358 0.47 -12.91 -7.08
CA THR A 358 -0.40 -11.89 -6.49
C THR A 358 -1.20 -12.53 -5.37
N VAL A 359 -1.20 -11.88 -4.21
CA VAL A 359 -1.96 -12.28 -3.04
C VAL A 359 -2.78 -11.12 -2.51
N GLN A 360 -3.86 -11.44 -1.81
CA GLN A 360 -4.61 -10.50 -1.01
C GLN A 360 -4.58 -10.96 0.45
N ALA A 361 -3.95 -10.18 1.33
CA ALA A 361 -4.07 -10.34 2.77
C ALA A 361 -5.26 -9.52 3.29
N LEU A 362 -6.07 -10.14 4.13
CA LEU A 362 -7.19 -9.53 4.84
C LEU A 362 -6.95 -9.71 6.33
N CYS A 363 -6.86 -8.59 7.05
CA CYS A 363 -6.63 -8.60 8.50
C CYS A 363 -7.85 -7.97 9.18
N PRO A 364 -8.83 -8.76 9.62
CA PRO A 364 -9.95 -8.24 10.39
C PRO A 364 -9.47 -7.42 11.60
N GLY A 365 -10.17 -6.34 11.91
CA GLY A 365 -9.82 -5.41 12.98
C GLY A 365 -8.93 -4.24 12.53
N THR A 366 -8.28 -4.34 11.36
CA THR A 366 -7.51 -3.25 10.78
C THR A 366 -8.40 -2.25 10.03
N ARG A 367 -7.96 -0.99 9.95
CA ARG A 367 -8.70 0.12 9.34
C ARG A 367 -7.85 0.82 8.28
N THR A 368 -8.52 1.37 7.29
CA THR A 368 -7.86 2.03 6.15
C THR A 368 -8.65 3.26 5.74
N ARG A 369 -8.00 4.21 5.06
CA ARG A 369 -8.64 5.43 4.55
C ARG A 369 -8.95 5.29 3.06
N ILE A 370 -10.04 5.89 2.61
CA ILE A 370 -10.38 5.98 1.17
C ILE A 370 -9.58 7.10 0.49
N ARG A 371 -9.41 8.24 1.17
CA ARG A 371 -8.74 9.40 0.58
C ARG A 371 -7.22 9.25 0.74
N ARG A 372 -6.50 9.37 -0.39
CA ARG A 372 -5.03 9.49 -0.43
C ARG A 372 -4.49 10.71 0.33
N ALA A 373 -5.37 11.63 0.71
CA ALA A 373 -5.04 12.73 1.61
C ALA A 373 -4.70 12.19 3.01
N MET A 374 -3.41 12.16 3.32
CA MET A 374 -2.93 11.95 4.68
C MET A 374 -3.09 13.29 5.43
N PRO A 375 -3.92 13.35 6.49
CA PRO A 375 -4.13 14.58 7.21
C PRO A 375 -2.81 15.00 7.85
N ARG A 376 -2.42 16.23 7.54
CA ARG A 376 -1.26 16.86 8.12
C ARG A 376 -1.56 17.37 9.52
#